data_AF-A0A7S2EEH3-F1
#
_entry.id   AF-A0A7S2EEH3-F1
#
_cell.length_a   1.000
_cell.length_b   1.000
_cell.length_c   1.000
_cell.angle_alpha   90.00
_cell.angle_beta   90.00
_cell.angle_gamma   90.00
#
_symmetry.space_group_name_H-M   'P 1'
#
loop_
_entity.id
_entity.type
_entity.pdbx_description
1 polymer ?
#
loop_
_entity_poly.entity_id
_entity_poly.type
_entity_poly.pdbx_seq_one_letter_code
_entity_poly.pdbx_strand_id
1 'polypeptide(L)'
;FQLKDTLWTQVGPAVRGTSRGEQMGFSVSLSQDGRRFACGGPSNLHDDEKSGVVRVFDKSWDDKWNQIGDSLSSGVGDAFGFSVSLSKDGKVLVVGAPEMSDEGFSNVGFTDIFMLR
;
A
#
# COMPACT_ATOMS: atom_id res chain seq x y z
N PHE A 1 -3.78 8.37 14.00
CA PHE A 1 -4.32 9.07 15.18
C PHE A 1 -3.46 10.30 15.46
N GLN A 2 -4.00 11.31 16.12
CA GLN A 2 -3.29 12.48 16.65
C GLN A 2 -3.46 12.51 18.16
N LEU A 3 -2.35 12.68 18.88
CA LEU A 3 -2.36 12.81 20.34
C LEU A 3 -2.61 14.27 20.71
N LYS A 4 -3.67 14.52 21.48
CA LYS A 4 -3.96 15.83 22.06
C LYS A 4 -4.44 15.65 23.49
N ASP A 5 -3.84 16.37 24.43
CA ASP A 5 -4.20 16.32 25.86
C ASP A 5 -4.31 14.89 26.40
N THR A 6 -3.35 14.03 26.03
CA THR A 6 -3.28 12.59 26.35
C THR A 6 -4.31 11.68 25.65
N LEU A 7 -5.24 12.23 24.87
CA LEU A 7 -6.17 11.46 24.06
C LEU A 7 -5.66 11.25 22.63
N TRP A 8 -5.73 10.01 22.17
CA TRP A 8 -5.57 9.69 20.76
C TRP A 8 -6.89 9.84 20.02
N THR A 9 -6.96 10.74 19.05
CA THR A 9 -8.11 10.90 18.15
C THR A 9 -7.75 10.39 16.77
N GLN A 10 -8.60 9.57 16.15
CA GLN A 10 -8.34 9.09 14.79
C GLN A 10 -8.41 10.27 13.80
N VAL A 11 -7.45 10.34 12.88
CA VAL A 11 -7.41 11.36 11.82
C VAL A 11 -7.76 10.66 10.51
N GLY A 12 -8.93 10.97 9.97
CA GLY A 12 -9.46 10.33 8.76
C GLY A 12 -10.11 8.95 9.00
N PRO A 13 -10.84 8.43 8.00
CA PRO A 13 -11.45 7.11 8.07
C PRO A 13 -10.38 6.00 8.08
N ALA A 14 -10.74 4.83 8.60
CA ALA A 14 -9.90 3.64 8.44
C ALA A 14 -9.88 3.22 6.96
N VAL A 15 -8.69 2.97 6.40
CA VAL A 15 -8.56 2.35 5.08
C VAL A 15 -8.89 0.86 5.22
N ARG A 16 -9.91 0.39 4.50
CA ARG A 16 -10.39 -0.99 4.57
C ARG A 16 -10.23 -1.69 3.24
N GLY A 17 -9.99 -3.00 3.30
CA GLY A 17 -10.02 -3.83 2.10
C GLY A 17 -11.40 -3.85 1.46
N THR A 18 -11.45 -3.96 0.13
CA THR A 18 -12.70 -4.01 -0.64
C THR A 18 -13.11 -5.42 -1.04
N SER A 19 -12.22 -6.39 -0.88
CA SER A 19 -12.45 -7.79 -1.24
C SER A 19 -12.05 -8.75 -0.10
N ARG A 20 -12.62 -9.96 -0.13
CA ARG A 20 -12.29 -11.02 0.83
C ARG A 20 -10.82 -11.39 0.68
N GLY A 21 -10.08 -11.29 1.78
CA GLY A 21 -8.68 -11.69 1.81
C GLY A 21 -7.71 -10.63 1.28
N GLU A 22 -8.16 -9.42 0.94
CA GLU A 22 -7.28 -8.34 0.44
C GLU A 22 -6.15 -7.99 1.41
N GLN A 23 -6.33 -8.24 2.72
CA GLN A 23 -5.31 -7.98 3.75
C GLN A 23 -4.79 -6.53 3.76
N MET A 24 -5.63 -5.58 3.37
CA MET A 24 -5.28 -4.15 3.36
C MET A 24 -4.72 -3.70 4.70
N GLY A 25 -3.54 -3.07 4.68
CA GLY A 25 -2.79 -2.67 5.86
C GLY A 25 -1.71 -3.67 6.30
N PHE A 26 -1.49 -4.74 5.53
CA PHE A 26 -0.38 -5.69 5.73
C PHE A 26 0.98 -4.98 5.72
N SER A 27 1.13 -4.02 4.81
CA SER A 27 2.30 -3.14 4.73
C SER A 27 1.85 -1.69 4.73
N VAL A 28 2.63 -0.81 5.37
CA VAL A 28 2.37 0.63 5.45
C VAL A 28 3.69 1.41 5.37
N SER A 29 3.66 2.58 4.74
CA SER A 29 4.78 3.52 4.71
C SER A 29 4.25 4.95 4.73
N LEU A 30 4.97 5.86 5.37
CA LEU A 30 4.64 7.28 5.51
C LEU A 30 5.85 8.11 5.07
N SER A 31 5.62 9.16 4.28
CA SER A 31 6.66 10.14 3.92
C SER A 31 7.19 10.86 5.17
N GLN A 32 8.41 11.41 5.10
CA GLN A 32 9.02 12.04 6.28
C GLN A 32 8.24 13.27 6.77
N ASP A 33 7.61 14.01 5.86
CA ASP A 33 6.78 15.17 6.19
C ASP A 33 5.39 14.79 6.73
N GLY A 34 5.06 13.50 6.75
CA GLY A 34 3.79 12.98 7.24
C GLY A 34 2.59 13.38 6.39
N ARG A 35 2.80 13.76 5.12
CA ARG A 35 1.72 14.22 4.20
C ARG A 35 1.25 13.17 3.22
N ARG A 36 2.01 12.10 3.01
CA ARG A 36 1.65 11.01 2.11
C ARG A 36 1.90 9.66 2.77
N PHE A 37 0.94 8.75 2.69
CA PHE A 37 1.15 7.36 3.08
C PHE A 37 0.72 6.40 1.98
N ALA A 38 1.32 5.22 1.98
CA ALA A 38 0.92 4.09 1.16
C ALA A 38 0.59 2.90 2.05
N CYS A 39 -0.39 2.10 1.67
CA CYS A 39 -0.71 0.85 2.33
C CYS A 39 -0.97 -0.26 1.31
N GLY A 40 -0.38 -1.42 1.57
CA GLY A 40 -0.51 -2.61 0.74
C GLY A 40 -1.46 -3.63 1.35
N GLY A 41 -2.12 -4.37 0.46
CA GLY A 41 -2.87 -5.58 0.73
C GLY A 41 -2.44 -6.63 -0.28
N PRO A 42 -1.56 -7.58 0.07
CA PRO A 42 -1.01 -8.55 -0.88
C PRO A 42 -2.04 -9.57 -1.40
N SER A 43 -3.30 -9.48 -0.94
CA SER A 43 -4.28 -10.54 -1.03
C SER A 43 -3.80 -11.81 -0.32
N ASN A 44 -4.71 -12.74 -0.06
CA ASN A 44 -4.33 -13.97 0.64
C ASN A 44 -3.28 -14.70 -0.21
N LEU A 45 -2.09 -14.91 0.35
CA LEU A 45 -0.90 -15.53 -0.26
C LEU A 45 -1.09 -16.97 -0.78
N HIS A 46 -2.33 -17.48 -0.71
CA HIS A 46 -2.73 -18.83 -1.11
C HIS A 46 -3.97 -18.81 -2.00
N ASP A 47 -4.42 -17.64 -2.42
CA ASP A 47 -5.55 -17.42 -3.32
C ASP A 47 -4.99 -16.89 -4.65
N ASP A 48 -4.60 -17.82 -5.51
CA ASP A 48 -3.99 -17.62 -6.83
C ASP A 48 -4.96 -17.03 -7.86
N GLU A 49 -6.13 -16.55 -7.42
CA GLU A 49 -7.11 -15.87 -8.25
C GLU A 49 -7.12 -14.34 -8.02
N LYS A 50 -6.34 -13.83 -7.05
CA LYS A 50 -6.32 -12.39 -6.72
C LYS A 50 -4.96 -11.75 -6.89
N SER A 51 -4.97 -10.55 -7.47
CA SER A 51 -3.83 -9.65 -7.43
C SER A 51 -3.70 -8.99 -6.07
N GLY A 52 -2.47 -8.71 -5.66
CA GLY A 52 -2.22 -7.77 -4.58
C GLY A 52 -2.57 -6.33 -4.98
N VAL A 53 -2.72 -5.44 -3.99
CA VAL A 53 -3.12 -4.04 -4.19
C VAL A 53 -2.33 -3.09 -3.29
N VAL A 54 -1.97 -1.92 -3.81
CA VAL A 54 -1.44 -0.80 -3.04
C VAL A 54 -2.30 0.44 -3.27
N ARG A 55 -2.57 1.17 -2.19
CA ARG A 55 -3.27 2.46 -2.24
C ARG A 55 -2.39 3.54 -1.64
N VAL A 56 -2.42 4.71 -2.26
CA VAL A 56 -1.63 5.88 -1.84
C VAL A 56 -2.58 7.00 -1.45
N PHE A 57 -2.29 7.69 -0.37
CA PHE A 57 -3.13 8.74 0.19
C PHE A 57 -2.33 9.99 0.49
N ASP A 58 -2.92 11.15 0.19
CA ASP A 58 -2.41 12.45 0.60
C ASP A 58 -3.28 13.09 1.66
N LYS A 59 -2.62 13.84 2.54
CA LYS A 59 -3.26 14.70 3.52
C LYS A 59 -3.67 16.01 2.85
N SER A 60 -4.97 16.31 2.83
CA SER A 60 -5.50 17.58 2.38
C SER A 60 -5.22 18.70 3.39
N TRP A 61 -5.48 19.94 2.94
CA TRP A 61 -5.29 21.15 3.74
C TRP A 61 -6.13 21.19 5.04
N ASP A 62 -7.25 20.45 5.08
CA ASP A 62 -8.15 20.31 6.23
C ASP A 62 -7.85 19.04 7.06
N ASP A 63 -6.62 18.53 6.97
CA ASP A 63 -6.12 17.36 7.69
C ASP A 63 -6.86 16.03 7.42
N LYS A 64 -7.64 15.95 6.33
CA LYS A 64 -8.26 14.70 5.88
C LYS A 64 -7.32 13.90 4.99
N TRP A 65 -7.47 12.58 4.99
CA TRP A 65 -6.72 11.69 4.11
C TRP A 65 -7.58 11.27 2.94
N ASN A 66 -7.07 11.48 1.72
CA ASN A 66 -7.76 11.13 0.48
C ASN A 66 -6.85 10.27 -0.38
N GLN A 67 -7.41 9.23 -1.00
CA GLN A 67 -6.66 8.42 -1.95
C GLN A 67 -6.29 9.28 -3.16
N ILE A 68 -5.06 9.13 -3.64
CA ILE A 68 -4.59 9.78 -4.86
C ILE A 68 -4.46 8.74 -5.97
N GLY A 69 -5.10 9.03 -7.10
CA GLY A 69 -5.14 8.12 -8.24
C GLY A 69 -5.86 6.79 -7.95
N ASP A 70 -5.79 5.91 -8.94
CA ASP A 70 -6.33 4.56 -8.84
C ASP A 70 -5.50 3.67 -7.92
N SER A 71 -6.08 2.56 -7.46
CA SER A 71 -5.32 1.56 -6.72
C SER A 71 -4.28 0.93 -7.67
N LEU A 72 -3.07 0.72 -7.17
CA LEU A 72 -2.00 0.05 -7.89
C LEU A 72 -2.12 -1.45 -7.69
N SER A 73 -1.95 -2.24 -8.75
CA SER A 73 -1.97 -3.69 -8.71
C SER A 73 -1.01 -4.24 -9.76
N SER A 74 -0.68 -5.52 -9.63
CA SER A 74 0.11 -6.26 -10.61
C SER A 74 -0.57 -7.61 -10.91
N GLY A 75 0.17 -8.59 -11.41
CA GLY A 75 -0.27 -9.93 -11.73
C GLY A 75 -1.01 -10.63 -10.60
N VAL A 76 -1.78 -11.63 -11.00
CA VAL A 76 -2.51 -12.47 -10.06
C VAL A 76 -1.52 -13.39 -9.31
N GLY A 77 -1.71 -13.55 -8.00
CA GLY A 77 -0.89 -14.45 -7.18
C GLY A 77 0.54 -13.99 -6.92
N ASP A 78 0.88 -12.74 -7.24
CA ASP A 78 2.24 -12.21 -7.08
C ASP A 78 2.54 -11.63 -5.69
N ALA A 79 1.52 -11.52 -4.84
CA ALA A 79 1.56 -10.86 -3.54
C ALA A 79 1.97 -9.37 -3.62
N PHE A 80 1.56 -8.63 -4.66
CA PHE A 80 1.86 -7.20 -4.80
C PHE A 80 1.38 -6.36 -3.62
N GLY A 81 2.27 -5.53 -3.07
CA GLY A 81 1.97 -4.78 -1.85
C GLY A 81 2.30 -5.55 -0.56
N PHE A 82 3.00 -6.69 -0.66
CA PHE A 82 3.58 -7.36 0.50
C PHE A 82 4.54 -6.44 1.28
N SER A 83 5.29 -5.62 0.55
CA SER A 83 6.11 -4.55 1.14
C SER A 83 5.94 -3.26 0.35
N VAL A 84 5.94 -2.13 1.06
CA VAL A 84 5.87 -0.78 0.47
C VAL A 84 6.87 0.14 1.14
N SER A 85 7.48 1.05 0.37
CA SER A 85 8.38 2.08 0.90
C SER A 85 8.24 3.37 0.13
N LEU A 86 7.96 4.47 0.83
CA LEU A 86 7.94 5.82 0.28
C LEU A 86 9.30 6.50 0.46
N SER A 87 9.70 7.29 -0.54
CA SER A 87 10.79 8.25 -0.38
C SER A 87 10.47 9.28 0.70
N LYS A 88 11.52 9.91 1.21
CA LYS A 88 11.44 11.01 2.17
C LYS A 88 10.41 12.09 1.76
N ASP A 89 10.42 12.47 0.49
CA ASP A 89 9.54 13.50 -0.08
C ASP A 89 8.20 12.95 -0.61
N GLY A 90 7.93 11.65 -0.45
CA GLY A 90 6.70 11.00 -0.89
C GLY A 90 6.53 10.89 -2.41
N LYS A 91 7.55 11.24 -3.21
CA LYS A 91 7.44 11.23 -4.69
C LYS A 91 7.80 9.90 -5.33
N VAL A 92 8.47 9.02 -4.60
CA VAL A 92 8.81 7.67 -5.08
C VAL A 92 8.19 6.66 -4.15
N LEU A 93 7.51 5.67 -4.72
CA LEU A 93 7.01 4.50 -4.02
C LEU A 93 7.67 3.26 -4.61
N VAL A 94 8.20 2.40 -3.76
CA VAL A 94 8.68 1.07 -4.13
C VAL A 94 7.73 0.03 -3.56
N VAL A 95 7.34 -0.95 -4.37
CA VAL A 95 6.42 -2.03 -4.00
C VAL A 95 7.05 -3.38 -4.30
N GLY A 96 7.05 -4.28 -3.32
CA GLY A 96 7.49 -5.67 -3.48
C GLY A 96 6.33 -6.63 -3.69
N ALA A 97 6.61 -7.69 -4.45
CA ALA A 97 5.69 -8.75 -4.81
C ALA A 97 6.47 -10.09 -4.85
N PRO A 98 6.65 -10.74 -3.69
CA PRO A 98 7.59 -11.86 -3.54
C PRO A 98 7.13 -13.18 -4.18
N GLU A 99 5.84 -13.32 -4.51
CA GLU A 99 5.28 -14.58 -5.04
C GLU A 99 5.18 -14.59 -6.57
N MET A 100 5.62 -13.51 -7.22
CA MET A 100 5.72 -13.49 -8.67
C MET A 100 6.57 -14.65 -9.16
N SER A 101 6.03 -15.35 -10.14
CA SER A 101 6.65 -16.46 -10.82
C SER A 101 6.88 -16.07 -12.27
N ASP A 102 8.03 -16.47 -12.81
CA ASP A 102 8.42 -16.24 -14.21
C ASP A 102 8.64 -17.60 -14.89
N GLU A 103 8.62 -17.65 -16.22
CA GLU A 103 8.61 -18.89 -17.01
C GLU A 103 9.55 -20.00 -16.47
N GLY A 104 8.96 -21.00 -15.80
CA GLY A 104 9.68 -22.16 -15.25
C GLY A 104 10.22 -22.02 -13.82
N PHE A 105 10.07 -20.87 -13.17
CA PHE A 105 10.54 -20.60 -11.82
C PHE A 105 9.43 -20.03 -10.94
N SER A 106 9.16 -20.67 -9.81
CA SER A 106 8.19 -20.19 -8.82
C SER A 106 8.83 -19.20 -7.84
N ASN A 107 8.06 -18.18 -7.44
CA ASN A 107 8.41 -17.21 -6.39
C ASN A 107 9.78 -16.54 -6.60
N VAL A 108 10.08 -16.14 -7.84
CA VAL A 108 11.28 -15.35 -8.16
C VAL A 108 11.19 -13.93 -7.60
N GLY A 109 9.96 -13.44 -7.40
CA GLY A 109 9.66 -12.13 -6.88
C GLY A 109 9.98 -11.00 -7.87
N PHE A 110 9.33 -9.86 -7.69
CA PHE A 110 9.74 -8.62 -8.36
C PHE A 110 9.53 -7.40 -7.48
N THR A 111 10.02 -6.26 -7.96
CA THR A 111 9.89 -4.96 -7.31
C THR A 111 9.58 -3.90 -8.36
N ASP A 112 8.51 -3.15 -8.12
CA ASP A 112 8.13 -2.01 -8.96
C ASP A 112 8.39 -0.69 -8.27
N ILE A 113 8.71 0.32 -9.09
CA ILE A 113 8.98 1.68 -8.66
C ILE A 113 8.00 2.64 -9.35
N PHE A 114 7.25 3.39 -8.56
CA PHE A 114 6.27 4.37 -9.02
C PHE A 114 6.75 5.79 -8.72
N MET A 115 6.70 6.65 -9.73
CA MET A 115 6.85 8.09 -9.58
C MET A 115 5.47 8.70 -9.32
N LEU A 116 5.27 9.19 -8.11
CA LEU A 116 4.02 9.78 -7.66
C LEU A 116 4.03 11.29 -7.94
N ARG A 117 2.93 11.81 -8.48
CA ARG A 117 2.75 13.24 -8.74
C ARG A 117 2.34 14.00 -7.48
#